data_AF-A0A5K0WU20-F1
#
_entry.id   AF-A0A5K0WU20-F1
#
_cell.length_a   1.000
_cell.length_b   1.000
_cell.length_c   1.000
_cell.angle_alpha   90.00
_cell.angle_beta   90.00
_cell.angle_gamma   90.00
#
_symmetry.space_group_name_H-M   'P 1'
#
loop_
_entity.id
_entity.type
_entity.pdbx_description
1 polymer ?
#
loop_
_entity_poly.entity_id
_entity_poly.type
_entity_poly.pdbx_seq_one_letter_code
_entity_poly.pdbx_strand_id
1 'polypeptide(L)' 'ANNLIPMEIALKIAKKIKANERFSAYIVIPMWPEGVPTGNATQRILYWQ' A
#
# COMPACT_ATOMS: atom_id res chain seq x y z
N ALA A 1 -8.71 -7.98 -7.65
CA ALA A 1 -8.08 -6.65 -7.56
C ALA A 1 -9.17 -5.57 -7.40
N ASN A 2 -9.96 -5.64 -6.34
CA ASN A 2 -11.08 -4.71 -6.08
C ASN A 2 -10.82 -3.86 -4.82
N ASN A 3 -9.56 -3.74 -4.41
CA ASN A 3 -9.21 -2.93 -3.25
C ASN A 3 -9.02 -1.48 -3.71
N LEU A 4 -9.95 -0.61 -3.34
CA LEU A 4 -9.90 0.82 -3.69
C LEU A 4 -9.00 1.62 -2.75
N ILE A 5 -8.55 1.03 -1.63
CA ILE A 5 -7.77 1.72 -0.60
C ILE A 5 -6.52 2.43 -1.16
N PRO A 6 -5.68 1.81 -2.02
CA PRO A 6 -4.52 2.52 -2.59
C PRO A 6 -4.90 3.74 -3.43
N MET A 7 -5.99 3.62 -4.20
CA MET A 7 -6.48 4.70 -5.07
C MET A 7 -7.04 5.87 -4.25
N GLU A 8 -7.75 5.58 -3.17
CA GLU A 8 -8.30 6.61 -2.28
C GLU A 8 -7.21 7.38 -1.54
N ILE A 9 -6.16 6.68 -1.07
CA ILE A 9 -4.99 7.33 -0.44
C ILE A 9 -4.32 8.28 -1.45
N ALA A 10 -4.07 7.81 -2.67
CA ALA A 10 -3.49 8.63 -3.73
C ALA A 10 -4.35 9.87 -4.03
N LEU A 11 -5.67 9.68 -4.17
CA LEU A 11 -6.59 10.78 -4.44
C LEU A 11 -6.64 11.79 -3.29
N LYS A 12 -6.58 11.32 -2.04
CA LYS A 12 -6.55 12.18 -0.85
C LYS A 12 -5.29 13.04 -0.81
N ILE A 13 -4.13 12.44 -1.06
CA ILE A 13 -2.85 13.17 -1.14
C ILE A 13 -2.92 14.22 -2.26
N ALA A 14 -3.38 13.85 -3.46
CA ALA A 14 -3.50 14.77 -4.58
C ALA A 14 -4.45 15.95 -4.26
N LYS A 15 -5.57 15.69 -3.58
CA LYS A 15 -6.49 16.74 -3.13
C LYS A 15 -5.83 17.69 -2.13
N LYS A 16 -5.03 17.17 -1.18
CA LYS A 16 -4.35 17.97 -0.16
C LYS A 16 -3.21 18.81 -0.73
N ILE A 17 -2.46 18.30 -1.71
CA ILE A 17 -1.48 19.07 -2.48
C ILE A 17 -2.16 20.24 -3.20
N LYS A 18 -3.29 19.98 -3.89
CA LYS A 18 -4.04 21.03 -4.60
C LYS A 18 -4.59 22.11 -3.68
N ALA A 19 -4.99 21.74 -2.46
CA ALA A 19 -5.45 22.67 -1.43
C ALA A 19 -4.30 23.39 -0.70
N ASN A 20 -3.04 23.07 -1.01
CA ASN A 20 -1.85 23.53 -0.30
C ASN A 20 -1.92 23.25 1.22
N GLU A 21 -2.53 22.13 1.59
CA GLU A 21 -2.72 21.71 2.97
C GLU A 21 -1.67 20.65 3.33
N ARG A 22 -1.08 20.79 4.51
CA ARG A 22 -0.14 19.80 5.02
C ARG A 22 -0.86 18.48 5.32
N PHE A 23 -0.41 17.41 4.68
CA PHE A 23 -0.95 16.08 4.84
C PHE A 23 0.16 15.03 4.73
N SER A 24 0.09 13.96 5.52
CA SER A 24 1.05 12.87 5.47
C SER A 24 0.32 11.54 5.73
N ALA A 25 0.65 10.53 4.93
CA ALA A 25 0.14 9.17 5.09
C ALA A 25 1.32 8.23 5.33
N TYR A 26 1.22 7.39 6.36
CA TYR A 26 2.23 6.41 6.72
C TYR A 26 1.66 5.02 6.47
N ILE A 27 2.30 4.25 5.61
CA ILE A 27 1.89 2.88 5.27
C ILE A 27 2.93 1.94 5.85
N VAL A 28 2.53 1.14 6.84
CA VAL A 28 3.39 0.11 7.44
C VAL A 28 2.94 -1.23 6.88
N ILE A 29 3.85 -1.88 6.16
CA ILE A 29 3.67 -3.24 5.65
C ILE A 29 4.66 -4.18 6.35
N PRO A 30 4.27 -5.44 6.60
CA PRO A 30 5.19 -6.40 7.19
C PRO A 30 6.35 -6.69 6.24
N MET A 31 7.54 -6.90 6.78
CA MET A 31 8.73 -7.25 5.99
C MET A 31 8.57 -8.61 5.29
N TRP A 32 7.78 -9.50 5.88
CA TRP A 32 7.44 -10.82 5.35
C TRP A 32 6.01 -11.16 5.77
N PRO A 33 5.19 -11.77 4.91
CA PRO A 33 3.93 -12.36 5.36
C PRO A 33 4.25 -13.47 6.38
N GLU A 34 3.43 -13.62 7.41
CA GLU A 34 3.59 -14.71 8.39
C GLU A 34 3.61 -16.08 7.68
N GLY A 35 4.79 -16.71 7.60
CA GLY A 35 5.02 -17.98 6.89
C GLY A 35 6.45 -18.14 6.36
N VAL A 36 6.89 -19.38 6.14
CA VAL A 36 8.27 -19.72 5.71
C VAL A 36 8.59 -19.10 4.33
N PRO A 37 9.68 -18.34 4.18
CA PRO A 37 10.00 -17.55 2.98
C PRO A 37 10.31 -18.36 1.71
N THR A 38 10.36 -19.69 1.77
CA THR A 38 10.67 -20.58 0.63
C THR A 38 9.44 -21.20 -0.04
N GLY A 39 8.22 -20.91 0.42
CA GLY A 39 6.98 -21.39 -0.21
C GLY A 39 6.55 -20.53 -1.41
N ASN A 40 6.17 -21.15 -2.53
CA ASN A 40 5.63 -20.52 -3.75
C ASN A 40 4.47 -19.52 -3.52
N ALA A 41 3.85 -19.52 -2.34
CA ALA A 41 2.80 -18.57 -1.95
C ALA A 41 3.36 -17.18 -1.57
N THR A 42 4.58 -17.10 -1.02
CA THR A 42 5.19 -15.86 -0.52
C THR A 42 5.71 -14.97 -1.65
N GLN A 43 6.18 -15.57 -2.75
CA GLN A 43 6.62 -14.82 -3.95
C GLN A 43 5.47 -14.16 -4.73
N ARG A 44 4.22 -14.64 -4.58
CA ARG A 44 3.06 -14.04 -5.28
C ARG A 44 2.53 -12.78 -4.60
N ILE A 45 2.77 -12.60 -3.29
CA ILE A 45 2.32 -11.43 -2.54
C ILE A 45 3.22 -10.22 -2.82
N LEU A 46 4.55 -10.43 -2.95
CA LEU A 46 5.50 -9.39 -3.36
C LEU A 46 5.30 -8.89 -4.80
N TYR A 47 4.72 -9.71 -5.68
CA TYR A 47 4.46 -9.32 -7.08
C TYR A 47 3.22 -8.43 -7.25
N TRP A 48 2.28 -8.47 -6.29
CA TRP A 48 1.01 -7.73 -6.34
C TRP A 48 0.84 -6.70 -5.22
N GLN A 49 1.89 -6.47 -4.42
CA GLN A 49 2.00 -5.29 -3.57
C GLN A 49 2.30 -4.02 -4.37
#